data_AF-A0A367RSQ3-F1
#
_entry.id   AF-A0A367RSQ3-F1
#
_cell.length_a   1.000
_cell.length_b   1.000
_cell.length_c   1.000
_cell.angle_alpha   90.00
_cell.angle_beta   90.00
_cell.angle_gamma   90.00
#
_symmetry.space_group_name_H-M   'P 1'
#
loop_
_entity.id
_entity.type
_entity.pdbx_description
1 polymer ?
#
loop_
_entity_poly.entity_id
_entity_poly.type
_entity_poly.pdbx_seq_one_letter_code
_entity_poly.pdbx_strand_id
1 'polypeptide(L)'
;MAAENFIHQTFELEHQKTEIEFTDILYLTQPLTRTAEWAVWGCMFDFCISVLAINYDKKKWQVFQDLIQYCGLIFKFEKVCIVCERPCKISFDQENLLHAEGEAAVQFADGYSIYAYHGVRLPEKYGKLSPMKWQARWLLEEDNAELRRVLIQGIGYSQIIEQLQAVELDSWQEYTLFKINSDIDVEPIYLLKMTCPSTQRIHVLRVPPDIQSAQDAICWVNWGIAPEEFSMQT
;
A
#
# COMPACT_ATOMS: atom_id res chain seq x y z
N MET A 1 -1.05 -61.50 -4.27
CA MET A 1 -1.72 -61.65 -2.97
C MET A 1 -0.90 -60.85 -1.98
N ALA A 2 -1.22 -59.59 -1.66
CA ALA A 2 -2.42 -59.15 -0.93
C ALA A 2 -2.68 -60.06 0.27
N ALA A 3 -2.87 -59.63 1.50
CA ALA A 3 -2.80 -58.37 2.22
C ALA A 3 -2.87 -58.83 3.70
N GLU A 4 -2.60 -57.93 4.65
CA GLU A 4 -3.23 -57.94 5.98
C GLU A 4 -2.94 -59.11 6.96
N ASN A 5 -2.33 -58.75 8.09
CA ASN A 5 -2.73 -59.07 9.48
C ASN A 5 -1.47 -59.00 10.37
N PHE A 6 -1.04 -57.83 10.86
CA PHE A 6 -1.69 -56.98 11.87
C PHE A 6 -1.73 -57.66 13.26
N ILE A 7 -1.02 -57.01 14.20
CA ILE A 7 -1.11 -56.99 15.68
C ILE A 7 -0.58 -58.19 16.50
N HIS A 8 0.63 -58.06 17.07
CA HIS A 8 0.83 -57.67 18.49
C HIS A 8 2.31 -57.76 18.93
N GLN A 9 2.77 -56.69 19.61
CA GLN A 9 3.89 -56.61 20.59
C GLN A 9 5.32 -56.76 20.02
N THR A 10 6.25 -55.81 20.13
CA THR A 10 6.55 -54.80 21.16
C THR A 10 7.23 -53.60 20.51
N PHE A 11 6.67 -52.41 20.67
CA PHE A 11 7.27 -51.15 20.21
C PHE A 11 8.16 -50.62 21.33
N GLU A 12 9.47 -50.90 21.27
CA GLU A 12 10.47 -50.12 22.00
C GLU A 12 10.63 -48.78 21.28
N LEU A 13 9.96 -47.74 21.78
CA LEU A 13 10.24 -46.35 21.42
C LEU A 13 11.55 -45.95 22.08
N GLU A 14 12.67 -46.19 21.40
CA GLU A 14 13.92 -45.49 21.71
C GLU A 14 13.66 -43.97 21.63
N HIS A 15 13.78 -43.31 22.79
CA HIS A 15 13.88 -41.86 22.90
C HIS A 15 15.14 -41.38 22.18
N GLN A 16 15.08 -41.18 20.87
CA GLN A 16 15.98 -40.24 20.20
C GLN A 16 15.53 -38.83 20.60
N LYS A 17 16.15 -38.30 21.65
CA LYS A 17 16.24 -36.85 21.85
C LYS A 17 16.96 -36.28 20.64
N THR A 18 16.22 -35.78 19.66
CA THR A 18 16.77 -34.93 18.61
C THR A 18 17.15 -33.61 19.30
N GLU A 19 18.41 -33.51 19.72
CA GLU A 19 19.00 -32.21 20.06
C GLU A 19 18.97 -31.35 18.80
N ILE A 20 18.25 -30.23 18.88
CA ILE A 20 18.23 -29.23 17.83
C ILE A 20 19.63 -28.61 17.80
N GLU A 21 20.39 -28.87 16.75
CA GLU A 21 21.74 -28.36 16.55
C GLU A 21 21.71 -26.85 16.26
N PHE A 22 22.74 -26.12 16.68
CA PHE A 22 22.80 -24.65 16.58
C PHE A 22 22.66 -24.13 15.14
N THR A 23 22.96 -24.98 14.15
CA THR A 23 22.80 -24.72 12.71
C THR A 23 21.35 -24.70 12.26
N ASP A 24 20.43 -25.40 12.93
CA ASP A 24 19.00 -25.38 12.61
C ASP A 24 18.35 -24.06 13.03
N ILE A 25 18.86 -23.46 14.12
CA ILE A 25 18.47 -22.12 14.57
C ILE A 25 18.90 -21.07 13.54
N LEU A 26 20.05 -21.24 12.89
CA LEU A 26 20.53 -20.29 11.87
C LEU A 26 19.59 -20.26 10.64
N TYR A 27 19.09 -21.42 10.21
CA TYR A 27 18.10 -21.54 9.14
C TYR A 27 16.74 -20.93 9.53
N LEU A 28 16.34 -21.06 10.80
CA LEU A 28 15.14 -20.44 11.38
C LEU A 28 15.26 -18.92 11.56
N THR A 29 16.47 -18.36 11.51
CA THR A 29 16.73 -16.92 11.64
C THR A 29 17.01 -16.21 10.31
N GLN A 30 17.01 -16.91 9.18
CA GLN A 30 17.11 -16.23 7.88
C GLN A 30 15.97 -15.25 7.54
N PRO A 31 14.74 -15.33 8.11
CA PRO A 31 13.70 -14.35 7.81
C PRO A 31 13.74 -13.12 8.73
N LEU A 32 14.91 -12.66 9.16
CA LEU A 32 15.08 -11.41 9.93
C LEU A 32 14.64 -10.14 9.17
N THR A 33 14.13 -10.28 7.94
CA THR A 33 13.49 -9.23 7.13
C THR A 33 11.96 -9.24 7.21
N ARG A 34 11.32 -10.24 7.84
CA ARG A 34 9.85 -10.30 7.99
C ARG A 34 9.42 -9.97 9.42
N THR A 35 8.90 -8.76 9.59
CA THR A 35 8.22 -8.32 10.81
C THR A 35 7.11 -9.32 11.19
N ALA A 36 7.04 -9.70 12.46
CA ALA A 36 6.01 -10.53 13.11
C ALA A 36 6.14 -12.06 13.10
N GLU A 37 7.22 -12.67 12.58
CA GLU A 37 7.34 -14.15 12.63
C GLU A 37 7.31 -14.72 14.04
N TRP A 38 7.86 -14.04 15.05
CA TRP A 38 7.87 -14.58 16.41
C TRP A 38 6.47 -14.54 17.03
N ALA A 39 5.60 -13.63 16.58
CA ALA A 39 4.19 -13.66 16.98
C ALA A 39 3.50 -14.90 16.38
N VAL A 40 3.80 -15.26 15.12
CA VAL A 40 3.28 -16.47 14.48
C VAL A 40 3.76 -17.74 15.20
N TRP A 41 5.06 -17.85 15.48
CA TRP A 41 5.61 -18.95 16.28
C TRP A 41 5.04 -18.95 17.70
N GLY A 42 4.76 -17.78 18.26
CA GLY A 42 4.09 -17.66 19.55
C GLY A 42 2.69 -18.24 19.56
N CYS A 43 1.87 -17.94 18.55
CA CYS A 43 0.55 -18.56 18.40
C CYS A 43 0.66 -20.09 18.26
N MET A 44 1.66 -20.57 17.50
CA MET A 44 1.88 -22.01 17.35
C MET A 44 2.33 -22.67 18.66
N PHE A 45 3.27 -22.06 19.40
CA PHE A 45 3.70 -22.56 20.71
C PHE A 45 2.56 -22.55 21.71
N ASP A 46 1.74 -21.48 21.72
CA ASP A 46 0.55 -21.42 22.57
C ASP A 46 -0.42 -22.56 22.24
N PHE A 47 -0.69 -22.84 20.95
CA PHE A 47 -1.52 -23.98 20.56
C PHE A 47 -0.93 -25.33 21.01
N CYS A 48 0.37 -25.55 20.75
CA CYS A 48 1.07 -26.77 21.17
C CYS A 48 1.05 -26.99 22.69
N ILE A 49 1.16 -25.92 23.47
CA ILE A 49 1.17 -25.96 24.93
C ILE A 49 -0.26 -26.11 25.48
N SER A 50 -1.16 -25.23 25.06
CA SER A 50 -2.50 -25.06 25.64
C SER A 50 -3.51 -26.08 25.11
N VAL A 51 -3.34 -26.58 23.87
CA VAL A 51 -4.27 -27.54 23.24
C VAL A 51 -3.67 -28.94 23.17
N LEU A 52 -2.43 -29.07 22.68
CA LEU A 52 -1.79 -30.39 22.51
C LEU A 52 -1.14 -30.90 23.81
N ALA A 53 -1.10 -30.09 24.86
CA ALA A 53 -0.51 -30.42 26.16
C ALA A 53 0.94 -30.93 26.07
N ILE A 54 1.71 -30.41 25.10
CA ILE A 54 3.12 -30.76 24.95
C ILE A 54 3.89 -30.25 26.16
N ASN A 55 4.88 -31.01 26.63
CA ASN A 55 5.71 -30.61 27.77
C ASN A 55 6.69 -29.50 27.37
N TYR A 56 6.89 -28.50 28.23
CA TYR A 56 7.67 -27.30 27.91
C TYR A 56 8.34 -26.72 29.15
N ASP A 57 9.34 -25.85 28.92
CA ASP A 57 9.97 -25.07 29.99
C ASP A 57 9.11 -23.84 30.32
N LYS A 58 8.46 -23.86 31.48
CA LYS A 58 7.58 -22.79 31.96
C LYS A 58 8.27 -21.43 32.05
N LYS A 59 9.55 -21.39 32.42
CA LYS A 59 10.28 -20.11 32.56
C LYS A 59 10.55 -19.51 31.20
N LYS A 60 11.01 -20.32 30.24
CA LYS A 60 11.24 -19.86 28.86
C LYS A 60 9.94 -19.43 28.19
N TRP A 61 8.86 -20.16 28.43
CA TRP A 61 7.54 -19.79 27.92
C TRP A 61 7.04 -18.47 28.52
N GLN A 62 7.15 -18.27 29.83
CA GLN A 62 6.78 -17.01 30.47
C GLN A 62 7.55 -15.82 29.88
N VAL A 63 8.88 -15.92 29.74
CA VAL A 63 9.69 -14.86 29.13
C VAL A 63 9.21 -14.54 27.71
N PHE A 64 8.88 -15.56 26.94
CA PHE A 64 8.40 -15.39 25.58
C PHE A 64 7.02 -14.71 25.54
N GLN A 65 6.10 -15.11 26.43
CA GLN A 65 4.81 -14.46 26.61
C GLN A 65 4.96 -12.99 27.01
N ASP A 66 5.85 -12.68 27.96
CA ASP A 66 6.11 -11.31 28.40
C ASP A 66 6.63 -10.45 27.25
N LEU A 67 7.56 -10.97 26.43
CA LEU A 67 8.06 -10.26 25.25
C LEU A 67 6.94 -9.98 24.25
N ILE A 68 6.07 -10.95 23.97
CA ILE A 68 4.92 -10.74 23.07
C ILE A 68 3.88 -9.83 23.69
N GLN A 69 3.68 -9.83 24.99
CA GLN A 69 2.62 -9.03 25.60
C GLN A 69 3.07 -7.57 25.75
N TYR A 70 4.30 -7.34 26.19
CA TYR A 70 4.77 -6.01 26.60
C TYR A 70 5.66 -5.31 25.57
N CYS A 71 6.30 -6.03 24.63
CA CYS A 71 7.12 -5.40 23.60
C CYS A 71 6.40 -5.37 22.25
N GLY A 72 6.57 -4.30 21.47
CA GLY A 72 5.98 -4.17 20.14
C GLY A 72 6.77 -4.92 19.07
N LEU A 73 7.36 -4.18 18.14
CA LEU A 73 8.19 -4.76 17.08
C LEU A 73 9.58 -5.03 17.62
N ILE A 74 10.08 -6.25 17.45
CA ILE A 74 11.43 -6.61 17.86
C ILE A 74 12.23 -7.07 16.64
N PHE A 75 13.39 -6.44 16.42
CA PHE A 75 14.34 -6.78 15.37
C PHE A 75 15.60 -7.33 16.03
N LYS A 76 15.87 -8.62 15.80
CA LYS A 76 17.07 -9.31 16.31
C LYS A 76 18.18 -9.27 15.26
N PHE A 77 19.37 -8.89 15.67
CA PHE A 77 20.61 -9.06 14.93
C PHE A 77 21.59 -9.84 15.82
N GLU A 78 22.70 -10.32 15.27
CA GLU A 78 23.67 -11.16 16.00
C GLU A 78 24.11 -10.56 17.34
N LYS A 79 24.31 -9.23 17.40
CA LYS A 79 24.84 -8.52 18.57
C LYS A 79 23.96 -7.38 19.07
N VAL A 80 22.85 -7.11 18.39
CA VAL A 80 21.97 -5.96 18.66
C VAL A 80 20.53 -6.41 18.58
N CYS A 81 19.71 -5.94 19.52
CA CYS A 81 18.26 -6.11 19.47
C CYS A 81 17.62 -4.71 19.48
N ILE A 82 16.80 -4.42 18.48
CA ILE A 82 16.02 -3.17 18.42
C ILE A 82 14.59 -3.52 18.83
N VAL A 83 14.10 -2.85 19.87
CA VAL A 83 12.72 -2.99 20.36
C VAL A 83 12.00 -1.67 20.13
N CYS A 84 10.89 -1.72 19.41
CA CYS A 84 10.01 -0.59 19.18
C CYS A 84 8.66 -0.85 19.85
N GLU A 85 8.04 0.21 20.36
CA GLU A 85 6.65 0.17 20.82
C GLU A 85 5.68 -0.24 19.69
N ARG A 86 4.49 -0.67 20.07
CA ARG A 86 3.42 -0.90 19.09
C ARG A 86 2.89 0.43 18.56
N PRO A 87 2.47 0.48 17.29
CA PRO A 87 1.62 1.57 16.84
C PRO A 87 0.36 1.65 17.72
N CYS A 88 0.02 2.85 18.19
CA CYS A 88 -1.24 3.11 18.87
C CYS A 88 -2.38 3.35 17.87
N LYS A 89 -2.07 3.65 16.60
CA LYS A 89 -3.03 3.76 15.50
C LYS A 89 -2.43 3.15 14.24
N ILE A 90 -3.26 2.39 13.51
CA ILE A 90 -2.98 1.95 12.14
C ILE A 90 -4.27 2.13 11.34
N SER A 91 -4.19 2.75 10.17
CA SER A 91 -5.32 3.04 9.30
C SER A 91 -5.06 2.53 7.88
N PHE A 92 -6.12 1.99 7.27
CA PHE A 92 -6.11 1.39 5.96
C PHE A 92 -7.30 1.89 5.14
N ASP A 93 -7.18 1.84 3.82
CA ASP A 93 -8.30 2.06 2.91
C ASP A 93 -9.11 0.76 2.67
N GLN A 94 -10.07 0.83 1.75
CA GLN A 94 -10.96 -0.28 1.41
C GLN A 94 -10.22 -1.47 0.75
N GLU A 95 -9.02 -1.25 0.21
CA GLU A 95 -8.17 -2.27 -0.39
C GLU A 95 -7.17 -2.87 0.61
N ASN A 96 -7.28 -2.50 1.90
CA ASN A 96 -6.34 -2.85 2.97
C ASN A 96 -4.92 -2.29 2.75
N LEU A 97 -4.77 -1.18 2.03
CA LEU A 97 -3.50 -0.47 1.89
C LEU A 97 -3.38 0.60 2.97
N LEU A 98 -2.17 0.84 3.49
CA LEU A 98 -1.95 1.91 4.48
C LEU A 98 -2.39 3.25 3.90
N HIS A 99 -3.33 3.91 4.59
CA HIS A 99 -3.94 5.13 4.07
C HIS A 99 -4.53 5.96 5.23
N ALA A 100 -4.31 7.27 5.20
CA ALA A 100 -5.05 8.24 5.99
C ALA A 100 -4.97 9.64 5.35
N GLU A 101 -6.01 10.45 5.51
CA GLU A 101 -6.10 11.79 4.91
C GLU A 101 -5.97 12.90 5.95
N GLY A 102 -4.89 13.68 5.89
CA GLY A 102 -4.65 14.78 6.83
C GLY A 102 -4.24 14.35 8.24
N GLU A 103 -3.93 13.07 8.42
CA GLU A 103 -3.47 12.50 9.68
C GLU A 103 -2.57 11.29 9.42
N ALA A 104 -1.90 10.80 10.47
CA ALA A 104 -0.99 9.67 10.34
C ALA A 104 -1.75 8.37 10.05
N ALA A 105 -1.26 7.61 9.07
CA ALA A 105 -1.72 6.24 8.79
C ALA A 105 -1.18 5.27 9.84
N VAL A 106 0.02 5.52 10.37
CA VAL A 106 0.59 4.81 11.53
C VAL A 106 1.05 5.83 12.55
N GLN A 107 0.61 5.71 13.80
CA GLN A 107 1.03 6.55 14.91
C GLN A 107 1.63 5.69 16.02
N PHE A 108 2.76 6.12 16.56
CA PHE A 108 3.39 5.53 17.73
C PHE A 108 3.22 6.44 18.96
N ALA A 109 3.31 5.83 20.15
CA ALA A 109 3.10 6.52 21.42
C ALA A 109 4.15 7.59 21.74
N ASP A 110 5.35 7.48 21.15
CA ASP A 110 6.45 8.46 21.25
C ASP A 110 6.26 9.68 20.33
N GLY A 111 5.20 9.69 19.52
CA GLY A 111 4.91 10.74 18.56
C GLY A 111 5.44 10.47 17.15
N TYR A 112 6.18 9.38 16.91
CA TYR A 112 6.60 9.03 15.56
C TYR A 112 5.38 8.67 14.70
N SER A 113 5.35 9.20 13.47
CA SER A 113 4.21 9.10 12.57
C SER A 113 4.65 8.67 11.18
N ILE A 114 3.85 7.81 10.55
CA ILE A 114 3.97 7.47 9.13
C ILE A 114 2.69 7.92 8.46
N TYR A 115 2.85 8.75 7.44
CA TYR A 115 1.76 9.17 6.56
C TYR A 115 1.78 8.31 5.31
N ALA A 116 0.60 7.89 4.85
CA ALA A 116 0.46 7.08 3.66
C ALA A 116 -0.84 7.40 2.95
N TYR A 117 -0.85 7.27 1.63
CA TYR A 117 -2.01 7.47 0.78
C TYR A 117 -2.08 6.34 -0.24
N HIS A 118 -3.06 5.45 -0.08
CA HIS A 118 -3.24 4.24 -0.90
C HIS A 118 -1.95 3.40 -1.02
N GLY A 119 -1.33 3.14 0.13
CA GLY A 119 -0.11 2.34 0.25
C GLY A 119 1.20 3.08 -0.03
N VAL A 120 1.16 4.28 -0.61
CA VAL A 120 2.36 5.08 -0.86
C VAL A 120 2.69 5.93 0.35
N ARG A 121 3.94 5.83 0.86
CA ARG A 121 4.40 6.64 1.99
C ARG A 121 4.54 8.11 1.57
N LEU A 122 3.91 9.00 2.33
CA LEU A 122 3.97 10.44 2.11
C LEU A 122 5.03 11.10 3.00
N PRO A 123 5.78 12.08 2.46
CA PRO A 123 6.41 13.10 3.27
C PRO A 123 5.40 13.81 4.19
N GLU A 124 5.85 14.18 5.38
CA GLU A 124 5.01 14.83 6.40
C GLU A 124 4.35 16.12 5.89
N LYS A 125 5.04 16.88 5.02
CA LYS A 125 4.52 18.11 4.38
C LYS A 125 3.19 17.90 3.64
N TYR A 126 2.97 16.71 3.08
CA TYR A 126 1.73 16.36 2.39
C TYR A 126 0.78 15.62 3.31
N GLY A 127 1.29 14.65 4.08
CA GLY A 127 0.48 13.75 4.89
C GLY A 127 -0.31 14.42 6.02
N LYS A 128 0.21 15.52 6.57
CA LYS A 128 -0.51 16.32 7.60
C LYS A 128 -1.68 17.12 7.06
N LEU A 129 -1.83 17.21 5.74
CA LEU A 129 -2.87 17.99 5.09
C LEU A 129 -3.85 17.03 4.42
N SER A 130 -5.14 17.27 4.61
CA SER A 130 -6.17 16.60 3.82
C SER A 130 -5.94 16.91 2.33
N PRO A 131 -6.19 15.95 1.41
CA PRO A 131 -6.06 16.15 -0.04
C PRO A 131 -6.79 17.39 -0.56
N MET A 132 -7.91 17.77 0.06
CA MET A 132 -8.65 19.01 -0.27
C MET A 132 -7.82 20.30 -0.08
N LYS A 133 -6.73 20.24 0.68
CA LYS A 133 -5.80 21.36 0.92
C LYS A 133 -4.50 21.23 0.12
N TRP A 134 -4.36 20.18 -0.69
CA TRP A 134 -3.16 20.01 -1.51
C TRP A 134 -3.13 21.02 -2.64
N GLN A 135 -1.93 21.42 -3.04
CA GLN A 135 -1.73 22.50 -4.00
C GLN A 135 -1.02 21.98 -5.23
N ALA A 136 -1.57 22.27 -6.41
CA ALA A 136 -1.04 21.78 -7.67
C ALA A 136 0.40 22.25 -7.92
N ARG A 137 0.79 23.42 -7.40
CA ARG A 137 2.16 23.92 -7.50
C ARG A 137 3.21 22.97 -6.89
N TRP A 138 2.85 22.12 -5.94
CA TRP A 138 3.81 21.15 -5.37
C TRP A 138 4.26 20.11 -6.40
N LEU A 139 3.48 19.89 -7.46
CA LEU A 139 3.87 19.05 -8.59
C LEU A 139 5.08 19.60 -9.35
N LEU A 140 5.31 20.92 -9.29
CA LEU A 140 6.46 21.60 -9.91
C LEU A 140 7.75 21.44 -9.09
N GLU A 141 7.62 21.14 -7.80
CA GLU A 141 8.73 21.06 -6.84
C GLU A 141 9.11 19.61 -6.49
N GLU A 142 8.28 18.64 -6.89
CA GLU A 142 8.43 17.24 -6.50
C GLU A 142 9.06 16.41 -7.63
N ASP A 143 10.31 15.99 -7.44
CA ASP A 143 11.06 15.20 -8.42
C ASP A 143 10.64 13.71 -8.42
N ASN A 144 10.10 13.22 -7.31
CA ASN A 144 9.72 11.82 -7.19
C ASN A 144 8.43 11.54 -7.97
N ALA A 145 8.56 10.78 -9.06
CA ALA A 145 7.45 10.43 -9.94
C ALA A 145 6.28 9.72 -9.21
N GLU A 146 6.56 8.86 -8.22
CA GLU A 146 5.54 8.18 -7.44
C GLU A 146 4.75 9.16 -6.57
N LEU A 147 5.44 10.11 -5.93
CA LEU A 147 4.79 11.16 -5.14
C LEU A 147 3.98 12.13 -6.03
N ARG A 148 4.48 12.50 -7.21
CA ARG A 148 3.70 13.28 -8.18
C ARG A 148 2.42 12.57 -8.58
N ARG A 149 2.48 11.26 -8.86
CA ARG A 149 1.29 10.46 -9.19
C ARG A 149 0.25 10.54 -8.06
N VAL A 150 0.68 10.40 -6.81
CA VAL A 150 -0.20 10.49 -5.64
C VAL A 150 -0.79 11.89 -5.48
N LEU A 151 0.03 12.93 -5.63
CA LEU A 151 -0.45 14.32 -5.59
C LEU A 151 -1.47 14.60 -6.69
N ILE A 152 -1.24 14.12 -7.92
CA ILE A 152 -2.18 14.24 -9.04
C ILE A 152 -3.51 13.56 -8.70
N GLN A 153 -3.45 12.35 -8.14
CA GLN A 153 -4.63 11.58 -7.73
C GLN A 153 -5.43 12.30 -6.63
N GLY A 154 -4.75 12.82 -5.61
CA GLY A 154 -5.42 13.49 -4.48
C GLY A 154 -5.94 14.90 -4.79
N ILE A 155 -5.24 15.67 -5.63
CA ILE A 155 -5.68 17.02 -6.05
C ILE A 155 -6.78 16.91 -7.13
N GLY A 156 -6.62 15.99 -8.06
CA GLY A 156 -7.50 15.82 -9.21
C GLY A 156 -7.24 16.83 -10.33
N TYR A 157 -7.41 16.39 -11.57
CA TYR A 157 -7.04 17.19 -12.75
C TYR A 157 -7.81 18.51 -12.89
N SER A 158 -9.07 18.59 -12.47
CA SER A 158 -9.84 19.84 -12.54
C SER A 158 -9.18 20.97 -11.75
N GLN A 159 -8.75 20.69 -10.50
CA GLN A 159 -8.06 21.68 -9.68
C GLN A 159 -6.66 21.99 -10.23
N ILE A 160 -5.98 21.00 -10.81
CA ILE A 160 -4.67 21.19 -11.43
C ILE A 160 -4.77 22.16 -12.61
N ILE A 161 -5.76 22.01 -13.50
CA ILE A 161 -6.00 22.92 -14.62
C ILE A 161 -6.18 24.36 -14.13
N GLU A 162 -7.01 24.55 -13.10
CA GLU A 162 -7.30 25.88 -12.53
C GLU A 162 -6.08 26.50 -11.85
N GLN A 163 -5.38 25.74 -11.01
CA GLN A 163 -4.27 26.27 -10.19
C GLN A 163 -2.97 26.47 -10.99
N LEU A 164 -2.73 25.67 -12.03
CA LEU A 164 -1.52 25.75 -12.84
C LEU A 164 -1.70 26.55 -14.14
N GLN A 165 -2.85 27.18 -14.34
CA GLN A 165 -3.15 27.97 -15.54
C GLN A 165 -2.86 27.19 -16.82
N ALA A 166 -3.40 25.97 -16.92
CA ALA A 166 -3.22 25.14 -18.11
C ALA A 166 -3.69 25.91 -19.36
N VAL A 167 -2.95 25.77 -20.45
CA VAL A 167 -3.24 26.44 -21.71
C VAL A 167 -4.26 25.60 -22.48
N GLU A 168 -5.38 26.21 -22.84
CA GLU A 168 -6.33 25.63 -23.77
C GLU A 168 -5.69 25.54 -25.16
N LEU A 169 -5.63 24.32 -25.71
CA LEU A 169 -5.11 24.06 -27.05
C LEU A 169 -6.21 24.07 -28.11
N ASP A 170 -7.34 23.43 -27.79
CA ASP A 170 -8.48 23.30 -28.69
C ASP A 170 -9.77 23.07 -27.90
N SER A 171 -10.90 23.46 -28.48
CA SER A 171 -12.22 23.22 -27.90
C SER A 171 -13.21 22.81 -28.99
N TRP A 172 -13.95 21.73 -28.72
CA TRP A 172 -14.93 21.17 -29.64
C TRP A 172 -16.13 20.64 -28.87
N GLN A 173 -17.31 21.22 -29.10
CA GLN A 173 -18.55 20.88 -28.36
C GLN A 173 -18.34 20.97 -26.84
N GLU A 174 -18.69 19.91 -26.08
CA GLU A 174 -18.47 19.81 -24.63
C GLU A 174 -17.04 19.39 -24.20
N TYR A 175 -16.12 19.28 -25.16
CA TYR A 175 -14.74 18.83 -24.97
C TYR A 175 -13.75 19.98 -25.10
N THR A 176 -12.80 20.05 -24.17
CA THR A 176 -11.72 21.05 -24.21
C THR A 176 -10.39 20.37 -23.91
N LEU A 177 -9.42 20.54 -24.80
CA LEU A 177 -8.07 20.01 -24.65
C LEU A 177 -7.17 21.05 -23.99
N PHE A 178 -6.53 20.67 -22.90
CA PHE A 178 -5.58 21.48 -22.15
C PHE A 178 -4.19 20.89 -22.21
N LYS A 179 -3.18 21.78 -22.18
CA LYS A 179 -1.79 21.46 -21.95
C LYS A 179 -1.30 22.17 -20.70
N ILE A 180 -0.68 21.41 -19.79
CA ILE A 180 0.00 22.01 -18.66
C ILE A 180 1.43 22.38 -19.11
N ASN A 181 1.74 23.67 -19.09
CA ASN A 181 2.95 24.25 -19.68
C ASN A 181 4.20 24.15 -18.81
N SER A 182 4.29 23.13 -17.97
CA SER A 182 5.38 22.96 -17.02
C SER A 182 5.92 21.55 -17.10
N ASP A 183 7.23 21.41 -16.88
CA ASP A 183 7.99 20.15 -16.81
C ASP A 183 7.62 19.33 -15.56
N ILE A 184 6.32 19.15 -15.31
CA ILE A 184 5.75 18.43 -14.16
C ILE A 184 5.91 16.94 -14.32
N ASP A 185 6.10 16.44 -15.53
CA ASP A 185 6.24 15.01 -15.76
C ASP A 185 7.29 14.74 -16.85
N VAL A 186 7.69 13.48 -17.00
CA VAL A 186 8.65 13.05 -18.03
C VAL A 186 8.17 13.44 -19.43
N GLU A 187 6.84 13.44 -19.61
CA GLU A 187 6.17 13.90 -20.82
C GLU A 187 5.21 15.05 -20.50
N PRO A 188 4.97 15.97 -21.44
CA PRO A 188 3.95 17.00 -21.31
C PRO A 188 2.59 16.40 -20.91
N ILE A 189 1.92 17.03 -19.95
CA ILE A 189 0.60 16.56 -19.52
C ILE A 189 -0.47 17.22 -20.38
N TYR A 190 -1.15 16.41 -21.19
CA TYR A 190 -2.32 16.79 -21.97
C TYR A 190 -3.57 16.25 -21.29
N LEU A 191 -4.57 17.11 -21.12
CA LEU A 191 -5.80 16.80 -20.38
C LEU A 191 -7.01 17.11 -21.25
N LEU A 192 -7.89 16.13 -21.42
CA LEU A 192 -9.21 16.32 -22.00
C LEU A 192 -10.21 16.59 -20.89
N LYS A 193 -10.78 17.79 -20.87
CA LYS A 193 -11.93 18.14 -20.04
C LYS A 193 -13.21 17.84 -20.83
N MET A 194 -14.15 17.14 -20.19
CA MET A 194 -15.46 16.78 -20.74
C MET A 194 -16.52 17.31 -19.78
N THR A 195 -17.47 18.09 -20.31
CA THR A 195 -18.56 18.64 -19.49
C THR A 195 -19.88 17.99 -19.90
N CYS A 196 -20.42 17.09 -19.09
CA CYS A 196 -21.68 16.42 -19.42
C CYS A 196 -22.83 17.45 -19.54
N PRO A 197 -23.46 17.64 -20.72
CA PRO A 197 -24.44 18.72 -20.92
C PRO A 197 -25.67 18.61 -20.00
N SER A 198 -26.09 17.38 -19.68
CA SER A 198 -27.29 17.11 -18.88
C SER A 198 -27.07 17.23 -17.37
N THR A 199 -25.88 16.88 -16.86
CA THR A 199 -25.58 16.88 -15.42
C THR A 199 -24.63 17.98 -14.99
N GLN A 200 -24.01 18.69 -15.95
CA GLN A 200 -22.94 19.66 -15.74
C GLN A 200 -21.72 19.10 -14.97
N ARG A 201 -21.61 17.77 -14.89
CA ARG A 201 -20.45 17.11 -14.27
C ARG A 201 -19.25 17.23 -15.19
N ILE A 202 -18.12 17.61 -14.60
CA ILE A 202 -16.84 17.74 -15.28
C ILE A 202 -16.03 16.48 -15.02
N HIS A 203 -15.57 15.86 -16.10
CA HIS A 203 -14.63 14.76 -16.09
C HIS A 203 -13.36 15.22 -16.80
N VAL A 204 -12.20 14.93 -16.21
CA VAL A 204 -10.92 15.30 -16.81
C VAL A 204 -10.04 14.05 -16.86
N LEU A 205 -9.53 13.75 -18.04
CA LEU A 205 -8.70 12.58 -18.30
C LEU A 205 -7.39 13.00 -18.95
N ARG A 206 -6.31 12.28 -18.65
CA ARG A 206 -5.03 12.45 -19.36
C ARG A 206 -5.13 11.77 -20.72
N VAL A 207 -4.62 12.45 -21.76
CA VAL A 207 -4.52 11.94 -23.12
C VAL A 207 -3.06 11.99 -23.60
N PRO A 208 -2.69 11.24 -24.65
CA PRO A 208 -1.35 11.28 -25.21
C PRO A 208 -0.91 12.69 -25.65
N PRO A 209 0.38 13.04 -25.50
CA PRO A 209 0.89 14.38 -25.76
C PRO A 209 1.01 14.75 -27.24
N ASP A 210 0.88 13.77 -28.15
CA ASP A 210 0.89 13.96 -29.60
C ASP A 210 -0.46 14.46 -30.15
N ILE A 211 -1.54 14.30 -29.38
CA ILE A 211 -2.88 14.75 -29.75
C ILE A 211 -2.96 16.29 -29.75
N GLN A 212 -3.47 16.87 -30.85
CA GLN A 212 -3.55 18.33 -31.03
C GLN A 212 -4.97 18.89 -31.05
N SER A 213 -6.01 18.06 -31.14
CA SER A 213 -7.41 18.51 -31.20
C SER A 213 -8.27 17.85 -30.12
N ALA A 214 -9.31 18.54 -29.67
CA ALA A 214 -10.27 18.03 -28.71
C ALA A 214 -11.07 16.86 -29.30
N GLN A 215 -11.34 16.88 -30.62
CA GLN A 215 -12.03 15.79 -31.33
C GLN A 215 -11.19 14.51 -31.38
N ASP A 216 -9.89 14.61 -31.68
CA ASP A 216 -8.98 13.46 -31.66
C ASP A 216 -8.81 12.91 -30.24
N ALA A 217 -8.75 13.80 -29.25
CA ALA A 217 -8.65 13.42 -27.84
C ALA A 217 -9.84 12.59 -27.37
N ILE A 218 -11.07 13.01 -27.69
CA ILE A 218 -12.26 12.25 -27.31
C ILE A 218 -12.39 10.95 -28.10
N CYS A 219 -11.99 10.94 -29.37
CA CYS A 219 -11.92 9.72 -30.17
C CYS A 219 -10.96 8.70 -29.53
N TRP A 220 -9.77 9.14 -29.09
CA TRP A 220 -8.81 8.31 -28.38
C TRP A 220 -9.35 7.76 -27.06
N VAL A 221 -10.00 8.61 -26.24
CA VAL A 221 -10.63 8.19 -24.98
C VAL A 221 -11.68 7.10 -25.21
N ASN A 222 -12.40 7.15 -26.33
CA ASN A 222 -13.43 6.17 -26.71
C ASN A 222 -12.90 5.06 -27.62
N TRP A 223 -11.60 4.74 -27.54
CA TRP A 223 -10.99 3.62 -28.26
C TRP A 223 -11.09 3.71 -29.80
N GLY A 224 -11.03 4.93 -30.34
CA GLY A 224 -11.05 5.20 -31.79
C GLY A 224 -12.45 5.36 -32.39
N ILE A 225 -13.49 5.42 -31.55
CA ILE A 225 -14.86 5.67 -31.99
C ILE A 225 -15.09 7.17 -32.10
N ALA A 226 -15.51 7.61 -33.29
CA ALA A 226 -15.81 9.01 -33.56
C ALA A 226 -17.02 9.47 -32.73
N PRO A 227 -17.03 10.71 -32.20
CA PRO A 227 -18.12 11.16 -31.36
C PRO A 227 -19.50 11.20 -32.04
N GLU A 228 -19.51 11.38 -33.36
CA GLU A 228 -20.72 11.35 -34.18
C GLU A 228 -21.36 9.94 -34.22
N GLU A 229 -20.61 8.91 -33.85
CA GLU A 229 -21.05 7.51 -33.76
C GLU A 229 -21.48 7.12 -32.35
N PHE A 230 -21.47 8.05 -31.38
CA PHE A 230 -22.13 7.92 -30.08
C PHE A 230 -23.65 7.90 -30.29
N SER A 231 -24.14 6.84 -30.91
CA SER A 231 -25.56 6.58 -31.08
C SER A 231 -26.18 6.55 -29.69
N MET A 232 -27.07 7.52 -29.44
CA MET A 232 -27.78 7.71 -28.17
C MET A 232 -28.49 6.42 -27.77
N GLN A 233 -27.87 5.62 -26.90
CA GLN A 233 -28.60 4.66 -26.07
C GLN A 233 -29.25 5.45 -24.94
N THR A 234 -30.39 6.07 -25.27
CA THR A 234 -31.42 6.45 -24.28
C THR A 234 -32.04 5.21 -23.66
#